data_AF-W1XY37-F1
#
_entry.id   AF-W1XY37-F1
#
_cell.length_a   1.000
_cell.length_b   1.000
_cell.length_c   1.000
_cell.angle_alpha   90.00
_cell.angle_beta   90.00
_cell.angle_gamma   90.00
#
_symmetry.space_group_name_H-M   'P 1'
#
loop_
_entity.id
_entity.type
_entity.pdbx_description
1 polymer ?
#
loop_
_entity_poly.entity_id
_entity_poly.type
_entity_poly.pdbx_seq_one_letter_code
_entity_poly.pdbx_strand_id
1 'polypeptide(L)' 'LDVSILFGGIDYIQNTSVGRLIVILNGDPENAQEGLDYIKTLPIESEVIGYVRANH' A
#
# COMPACT_ATOMS: atom_id res chain seq x y z
N LEU A 1 -0.59 -3.51 -11.73
CA LEU A 1 -1.06 -3.43 -10.34
C LEU A 1 -1.88 -2.15 -10.20
N ASP A 2 -3.13 -2.25 -9.79
CA ASP A 2 -3.99 -1.12 -9.45
C ASP A 2 -3.97 -0.91 -7.93
N VAL A 3 -4.01 0.34 -7.48
CA VAL A 3 -3.89 0.71 -6.06
C VAL A 3 -5.04 1.61 -5.67
N SER A 4 -5.89 1.11 -4.78
CA SER A 4 -7.01 1.88 -4.22
C SER A 4 -6.65 2.37 -2.82
N ILE A 5 -6.76 3.68 -2.57
CA ILE A 5 -6.55 4.25 -1.24
C ILE A 5 -7.89 4.21 -0.49
N LEU A 6 -7.94 3.46 0.61
CA LEU A 6 -9.11 3.41 1.50
C LEU A 6 -9.08 4.53 2.53
N PHE A 7 -7.89 4.83 3.03
CA PHE A 7 -7.65 5.89 4.00
C PHE A 7 -6.28 6.49 3.75
N GLY A 8 -6.19 7.82 3.85
CA GLY A 8 -4.92 8.51 3.82
C GLY A 8 -4.94 9.76 4.68
N GLY A 9 -4.05 9.79 5.66
CA GLY A 9 -3.68 11.00 6.38
C GLY A 9 -2.20 11.22 6.15
N ILE A 10 -1.86 12.03 5.16
CA ILE A 10 -0.47 12.43 4.86
C ILE A 10 -0.38 13.94 5.01
N ASP A 11 0.54 14.37 5.85
CA ASP A 11 0.99 15.74 5.95
C ASP A 11 2.34 15.90 5.25
N TYR A 12 2.63 17.12 4.83
CA TYR A 12 3.89 17.47 4.23
C TYR A 12 4.65 18.46 5.14
N ILE A 13 5.66 17.95 5.84
CA ILE A 13 6.41 18.69 6.86
C ILE A 13 7.86 18.77 6.43
N GLN A 14 8.39 19.99 6.31
CA GLN A 14 9.82 20.24 6.01
C GLN A 14 10.35 19.36 4.87
N ASN A 15 9.62 19.35 3.76
CA ASN A 15 9.95 18.61 2.54
C ASN A 15 9.79 17.08 2.60
N THR A 16 9.16 16.55 3.65
CA THR A 16 8.95 15.11 3.87
C THR A 16 7.47 14.82 4.03
N SER A 17 6.98 13.81 3.32
CA SER A 17 5.63 13.28 3.51
C SER A 17 5.61 12.39 4.75
N VAL A 18 4.77 12.72 5.73
CA VAL A 18 4.65 11.98 6.99
C VAL A 18 3.19 11.64 7.21
N GLY A 19 2.88 10.40 7.54
CA GLY A 19 1.50 9.99 7.72
C GLY A 19 1.28 8.50 7.63
N ARG A 20 0.02 8.12 7.45
CA ARG A 20 -0.41 6.73 7.28
C ARG A 20 -1.35 6.59 6.10
N LEU A 21 -1.13 5.54 5.31
CA LEU A 21 -1.99 5.10 4.23
C LEU A 21 -2.52 3.70 4.51
N ILE A 22 -3.79 3.46 4.19
CA ILE A 22 -4.37 2.12 4.06
C ILE A 22 -4.77 1.98 2.60
N VAL A 23 -4.17 1.00 1.92
CA VAL A 23 -4.35 0.77 0.49
C VAL A 23 -4.74 -0.68 0.20
N ILE A 24 -5.42 -0.90 -0.92
CA ILE A 24 -5.62 -2.22 -1.52
C ILE A 24 -4.75 -2.31 -2.77
N LEU A 25 -3.96 -3.37 -2.86
CA LEU A 25 -3.24 -3.73 -4.08
C LEU A 25 -4.10 -4.74 -4.85
N ASN A 26 -4.61 -4.32 -6.02
CA ASN A 26 -5.45 -5.13 -6.90
C ASN A 26 -4.67 -5.54 -8.15
N GLY A 27 -4.73 -6.82 -8.48
CA GLY A 27 -4.09 -7.36 -9.67
C GLY A 27 -3.81 -8.84 -9.53
N ASP A 28 -3.07 -9.39 -10.48
CA ASP A 28 -2.65 -10.78 -10.42
C ASP A 28 -1.80 -11.03 -9.15
N PRO A 29 -1.91 -12.23 -8.53
CA PRO A 29 -1.20 -12.54 -7.30
C PRO A 29 0.31 -12.32 -7.37
N GLU A 30 0.94 -12.63 -8.51
CA GLU A 30 2.38 -12.41 -8.74
C GLU A 30 2.72 -10.91 -8.71
N ASN A 31 1.97 -10.09 -9.45
CA ASN A 31 2.15 -8.63 -9.48
C ASN A 31 1.91 -7.99 -8.09
N ALA A 32 0.93 -8.49 -7.34
CA ALA A 32 0.66 -8.01 -5.98
C ALA A 32 1.78 -8.39 -5.02
N GLN A 33 2.34 -9.60 -5.14
CA GLN A 33 3.46 -10.06 -4.34
C GLN A 33 4.73 -9.26 -4.63
N GLU A 34 5.05 -9.02 -5.90
CA GLU A 34 6.18 -8.15 -6.29
C GLU A 34 6.02 -6.72 -5.76
N GLY A 35 4.79 -6.17 -5.80
CA GLY A 35 4.48 -4.87 -5.23
C GLY A 35 4.68 -4.82 -3.71
N LEU A 36 4.24 -5.86 -2.98
CA LEU A 36 4.46 -5.98 -1.54
C LEU A 36 5.96 -6.08 -1.21
N ASP A 37 6.72 -6.85 -1.98
CA ASP A 37 8.16 -7.00 -1.74
C ASP A 37 8.91 -5.71 -2.03
N TYR A 38 8.52 -4.96 -3.07
CA TYR A 38 9.04 -3.62 -3.32
C TYR A 38 8.77 -2.68 -2.14
N ILE A 39 7.54 -2.65 -1.61
CA ILE A 39 7.17 -1.80 -0.47
C ILE A 39 8.05 -2.09 0.75
N LYS A 40 8.39 -3.36 1.03
CA LYS A 40 9.28 -3.74 2.14
C LYS A 40 10.72 -3.24 1.98
N THR A 41 11.14 -2.88 0.76
CA THR A 41 12.47 -2.29 0.52
C THR A 41 12.52 -0.79 0.78
N LEU A 42 11.36 -0.13 0.86
CA LEU A 42 11.27 1.29 1.09
C LEU A 42 11.48 1.62 2.58
N PRO A 43 11.97 2.82 2.92
CA PRO A 43 12.17 3.25 4.30
C PRO A 43 10.85 3.68 4.96
N ILE A 44 9.83 2.83 4.90
CA ILE A 44 8.52 3.03 5.50
C ILE A 44 8.13 1.77 6.27
N GLU A 45 7.35 1.95 7.34
CA GLU A 45 6.72 0.83 8.01
C GLU A 45 5.54 0.34 7.16
N SER A 46 5.48 -0.97 6.91
CA SER A 46 4.43 -1.59 6.11
C SER A 46 3.90 -2.84 6.79
N GLU A 47 2.59 -3.02 6.80
CA GLU A 47 1.90 -4.17 7.38
C GLU A 47 0.78 -4.64 6.44
N VAL A 48 0.63 -5.97 6.29
CA VAL A 48 -0.50 -6.57 5.55
C VAL A 48 -1.63 -6.84 6.52
N ILE A 49 -2.72 -6.08 6.41
CA ILE A 49 -3.90 -6.19 7.30
C ILE A 49 -4.74 -7.43 6.98
N GLY A 50 -4.77 -7.86 5.70
CA GLY A 50 -5.49 -9.05 5.28
C GLY A 50 -5.62 -9.14 3.76
N TYR A 51 -6.21 -10.25 3.30
CA TYR A 51 -6.49 -10.50 1.89
C TYR A 51 -7.99 -10.47 1.65
N VAL A 52 -8.45 -9.59 0.77
CA VAL A 52 -9.87 -9.46 0.41
C VAL A 52 -10.08 -10.09 -0.96
N ARG A 53 -11.08 -10.96 -1.08
CA ARG A 53 -11.49 -11.46 -2.39
C ARG A 53 -12.32 -10.40 -3.09
N ALA A 54 -12.03 -10.14 -4.36
CA ALA A 54 -12.96 -9.40 -5.20
C ALA A 54 -14.27 -10.21 -5.27
N ASN A 55 -15.38 -9.61 -4.83
CA ASN A 55 -16.70 -10.17 -5.10
C ASN A 55 -16.99 -9.91 -6.57
N HIS A 56 -17.04 -10.97 -7.37
CA HIS A 56 -17.59 -10.92 -8.73
C HIS A 56 -19.10 -11.10 -8.66
#